data_AF-A0AA96CW34-F1
#
_entry.id   AF-A0AA96CW34-F1
#
_cell.length_a   1.000
_cell.length_b   1.000
_cell.length_c   1.000
_cell.angle_alpha   90.00
_cell.angle_beta   90.00
_cell.angle_gamma   90.00
#
_symmetry.space_group_name_H-M   'P 1'
#
loop_
_entity.id
_entity.type
_entity.pdbx_description
1 polymer ?
#
loop_
_entity_poly.entity_id
_entity_poly.type
_entity_poly.pdbx_seq_one_letter_code
_entity_poly.pdbx_strand_id
1 'polypeptide(L)'
;MILISLLGIHDSSIYPILVEFKDKIKKHIIIHDDSKYETTMMKKVMNSQEEFKEFYNLDFKTHAIKIDEDSYDSIISCFEEIVKISNKDFKNIYFNATDGLVSSTIILSDRLLDKGANFIAYDIFDNGYNIVTKNSMQKKQISQNKDILTHFILKGYNLLSMGNKVEAYSRKNIVMNICKNLEEYQTFAALFQNKTLDSIDGYTEIKKDLERIDKLNDRMFIQGTIFEEYIYWLIVDNFDFDHVMFNVKVEFAQALQNEFDILMMKDNHLHVIECKLRKSVPGEDYVYKLDSVIDYLDDDGKGMILVIGDENKRVTKCGNVKTSFTNGTKARAKTSEILIHHSKTFDKARFLQDVRNHFFKLVILYTRKNMGRFTTGDIDYKFMVGVQSSRAADRFGYLGETIFYEDEDTKESFPVEIHYNFDKNYLKYVEEELENIKNNLSHNLEKINNFFNSRKVYTDEELAKFLNKTPEETFEILHEYADFKLGNKIKDCIEEKGKCEFYAEI
;
A
#
# COMPACT_ATOMS: atom_id res chain seq x y z
N MET A 1 -13.26 16.03 23.46
CA MET A 1 -11.85 16.04 23.03
C MET A 1 -11.52 17.39 22.40
N ILE A 2 -10.31 17.89 22.61
CA ILE A 2 -9.72 19.03 21.90
C ILE A 2 -8.61 18.46 21.01
N LEU A 3 -8.86 18.38 19.71
CA LEU A 3 -7.84 17.96 18.74
C LEU A 3 -7.03 19.20 18.37
N ILE A 4 -5.71 19.07 18.36
CA ILE A 4 -4.80 20.07 17.80
C ILE A 4 -4.10 19.42 16.61
N SER A 5 -4.05 20.10 15.47
CA SER A 5 -3.32 19.63 14.29
C SER A 5 -2.35 20.70 13.87
N LEU A 6 -1.09 20.32 13.73
CA LEU A 6 -0.07 21.16 13.13
C LEU A 6 -0.09 20.91 11.63
N LEU A 7 -0.33 21.96 10.84
CA LEU A 7 -0.31 21.89 9.39
C LEU A 7 1.15 21.87 8.95
N GLY A 8 1.51 20.90 8.13
CA GLY A 8 2.79 20.84 7.45
C GLY A 8 2.61 20.79 5.93
N ILE A 9 3.62 20.24 5.26
CA ILE A 9 3.64 20.11 3.80
C ILE A 9 2.72 18.96 3.33
N HIS A 10 2.48 17.95 4.19
CA HIS A 10 1.72 16.75 3.86
C HIS A 10 0.37 16.77 4.58
N ASP A 11 -0.54 17.63 4.11
CA ASP A 11 -1.87 17.82 4.67
C ASP A 11 -2.71 16.53 4.74
N SER A 12 -2.44 15.54 3.88
CA SER A 12 -3.07 14.21 3.91
C SER A 12 -2.85 13.46 5.23
N SER A 13 -1.72 13.69 5.90
CA SER A 13 -1.30 12.91 7.08
C SER A 13 -2.07 13.27 8.36
N ILE A 14 -2.70 14.45 8.40
CA ILE A 14 -3.54 14.86 9.54
C ILE A 14 -4.99 14.36 9.43
N TYR A 15 -5.45 14.02 8.22
CA TYR A 15 -6.83 13.63 7.95
C TYR A 15 -7.25 12.31 8.60
N PRO A 16 -6.43 11.23 8.61
CA PRO A 16 -6.79 9.97 9.27
C PRO A 16 -7.14 10.16 10.75
N ILE A 17 -6.37 10.99 11.46
CA ILE A 17 -6.63 11.29 12.88
C ILE A 17 -7.91 12.12 13.06
N LEU A 18 -8.16 13.09 12.18
CA LEU A 18 -9.42 13.84 12.21
C LEU A 18 -10.63 12.91 12.05
N VAL A 19 -10.58 11.99 11.08
CA VAL A 19 -11.67 11.05 10.78
C VAL A 19 -11.87 10.03 11.91
N GLU A 20 -10.79 9.48 12.46
CA GLU A 20 -10.81 8.53 13.59
C GLU A 20 -11.45 9.14 14.85
N PHE A 21 -11.27 10.44 15.08
CA PHE A 21 -11.75 11.11 16.29
C PHE A 21 -12.99 11.98 16.08
N LYS A 22 -13.51 12.12 14.85
CA LYS A 22 -14.53 13.11 14.46
C LYS A 22 -15.70 13.26 15.45
N ASP A 23 -16.24 12.15 15.95
CA ASP A 23 -17.41 12.14 16.85
C ASP A 23 -17.08 12.61 18.28
N LYS A 24 -15.81 12.56 18.67
CA LYS A 24 -15.31 12.92 20.01
C LYS A 24 -14.83 14.37 20.10
N ILE A 25 -14.54 14.98 18.95
CA ILE A 25 -14.01 16.34 18.85
C ILE A 25 -15.10 17.33 19.28
N LYS A 26 -14.71 18.29 20.13
CA LYS A 26 -15.52 19.44 20.53
C LYS A 26 -14.90 20.75 20.09
N LYS A 27 -13.57 20.78 20.03
CA LYS A 27 -12.78 21.87 19.48
C LYS A 27 -11.65 21.27 18.64
N HIS A 28 -11.41 21.84 17.47
CA HIS A 28 -10.25 21.54 16.63
C HIS A 28 -9.43 22.81 16.49
N ILE A 29 -8.17 22.76 16.92
CA ILE A 29 -7.22 23.87 16.79
C ILE A 29 -6.25 23.49 15.68
N ILE A 30 -6.16 24.32 14.64
CA ILE A 30 -5.21 24.15 13.54
C ILE A 30 -4.11 25.18 13.72
N ILE A 31 -2.87 24.72 13.81
CA ILE A 31 -1.68 25.57 13.90
C ILE A 31 -1.04 25.57 12.52
N HIS A 32 -0.69 26.75 12.02
CA HIS A 32 -0.02 26.90 10.72
C HIS A 32 1.04 28.00 10.78
N ASP A 33 2.03 27.90 9.91
CA ASP A 33 3.09 28.89 9.74
C ASP A 33 2.58 30.19 9.08
N ASP A 34 3.31 31.28 9.25
CA ASP A 34 2.98 32.58 8.71
C ASP A 34 3.44 32.77 7.26
N SER A 35 4.08 31.75 6.67
CA SER A 35 4.38 31.73 5.25
C SER A 35 3.14 32.02 4.39
N LYS A 36 3.40 32.69 3.26
CA LYS A 36 2.36 33.04 2.29
C LYS A 36 1.65 31.80 1.75
N TYR A 37 2.38 30.69 1.60
CA TYR A 37 1.84 29.42 1.12
C TYR A 37 0.80 28.87 2.12
N GLU A 38 1.18 28.68 3.38
CA GLU A 38 0.28 28.13 4.40
C GLU A 38 -0.88 29.07 4.71
N THR A 39 -0.65 30.38 4.74
CA THR A 39 -1.74 31.35 4.92
C THR A 39 -2.78 31.25 3.80
N THR A 40 -2.37 30.95 2.56
CA THR A 40 -3.29 30.76 1.43
C THR A 40 -4.00 29.40 1.55
N MET A 41 -3.27 28.35 1.90
CA MET A 41 -3.80 27.00 2.11
C MET A 41 -4.82 26.96 3.25
N MET A 42 -4.63 27.75 4.31
CA MET A 42 -5.50 27.76 5.49
C MET A 42 -6.95 28.10 5.13
N LYS A 43 -7.19 28.98 4.15
CA LYS A 43 -8.56 29.26 3.69
C LYS A 43 -9.22 28.01 3.08
N LYS A 44 -8.47 27.25 2.29
CA LYS A 44 -8.94 25.99 1.69
C LYS A 44 -9.20 24.94 2.78
N VAL A 45 -8.28 24.79 3.73
CA VAL A 45 -8.43 23.86 4.87
C VAL A 45 -9.67 24.22 5.70
N MET A 46 -9.88 25.49 6.04
CA MET A 46 -11.06 25.92 6.80
C MET A 46 -12.37 25.59 6.07
N ASN A 47 -12.46 25.88 4.77
CA ASN A 47 -13.64 25.53 3.98
C ASN A 47 -13.87 24.01 3.96
N SER A 48 -12.80 23.23 3.76
CA SER A 48 -12.83 21.76 3.76
C SER A 48 -13.29 21.21 5.12
N GLN A 49 -12.92 21.85 6.23
CA GLN A 49 -13.41 21.50 7.57
C GLN A 49 -14.91 21.78 7.74
N GLU A 50 -15.43 22.88 7.21
CA GLU A 50 -16.86 23.17 7.26
C GLU A 50 -17.67 22.15 6.44
N GLU A 51 -17.22 21.84 5.22
CA GLU A 51 -17.85 20.82 4.38
C GLU A 51 -17.79 19.42 5.02
N PHE A 52 -16.66 19.06 5.63
CA PHE A 52 -16.52 17.81 6.38
C PHE A 52 -17.51 17.72 7.55
N LYS A 53 -17.68 18.82 8.30
CA LYS A 53 -18.66 18.87 9.39
C LYS A 53 -20.08 18.75 8.89
N GLU A 54 -20.43 19.42 7.79
CA GLU A 54 -21.77 19.31 7.20
C GLU A 54 -22.04 17.88 6.72
N PHE A 55 -21.08 17.29 6.01
CA PHE A 55 -21.18 15.93 5.45
C PHE A 55 -21.43 14.87 6.53
N TYR A 56 -20.77 14.99 7.69
CA TYR A 56 -20.93 14.07 8.82
C TYR A 56 -21.89 14.56 9.91
N ASN A 57 -22.55 15.71 9.72
CA ASN A 57 -23.41 16.36 10.72
C ASN A 57 -22.73 16.54 12.09
N LEU A 58 -21.52 17.11 12.09
CA LEU A 58 -20.67 17.33 13.27
C LEU A 58 -20.79 18.78 13.79
N ASP A 59 -20.78 18.94 15.11
CA ASP A 59 -20.90 20.25 15.79
C ASP A 59 -19.67 20.54 16.68
N PHE A 60 -18.48 20.55 16.06
CA PHE A 60 -17.27 21.01 16.74
C PHE A 60 -16.85 22.39 16.26
N LYS A 61 -16.17 23.15 17.14
CA LYS A 61 -15.65 24.49 16.83
C LYS A 61 -14.23 24.41 16.28
N THR A 62 -13.97 25.10 15.18
CA THR A 62 -12.65 25.18 14.58
C THR A 62 -11.97 26.51 14.96
N HIS A 63 -10.70 26.45 15.31
CA HIS A 63 -9.84 27.59 15.62
C HIS A 63 -8.56 27.49 14.80
N ALA A 64 -8.04 28.61 14.32
CA ALA A 64 -6.74 28.69 13.67
C ALA A 64 -5.78 29.54 14.50
N ILE A 65 -4.55 29.08 14.66
CA ILE A 65 -3.45 29.81 15.30
C ILE A 65 -2.33 29.91 14.26
N LYS A 66 -1.92 31.14 13.98
CA LYS A 66 -0.78 31.41 13.09
C LYS A 66 0.47 31.62 13.92
N ILE A 67 1.58 30.99 13.53
CA ILE A 67 2.87 31.12 14.20
C ILE A 67 3.97 31.49 13.20
N ASP A 68 5.09 31.98 13.72
CA ASP A 68 6.37 32.05 13.01
C ASP A 68 7.19 30.89 13.58
N GLU A 69 7.40 29.85 12.78
CA GLU A 69 8.00 28.60 13.25
C GLU A 69 9.48 28.73 13.65
N ASP A 70 10.14 29.77 13.18
CA ASP A 70 11.53 30.09 13.48
C ASP A 70 11.66 30.96 14.75
N SER A 71 10.53 31.39 15.33
CA SER A 71 10.49 32.25 16.50
C SER A 71 9.99 31.53 17.74
N TYR A 72 10.91 31.32 18.69
CA TYR A 72 10.59 30.75 20.01
C TYR A 72 9.44 31.51 20.70
N ASP A 73 9.46 32.85 20.69
CA ASP A 73 8.43 33.67 21.33
C ASP A 73 7.06 33.52 20.65
N SER A 74 7.03 33.32 19.33
CA SER A 74 5.81 33.03 18.58
C SER A 74 5.22 31.67 18.98
N ILE A 75 6.06 30.64 19.10
CA ILE A 75 5.67 29.30 19.57
C ILE A 75 5.19 29.36 21.04
N ILE A 76 5.81 30.17 21.89
CA ILE A 76 5.33 30.38 23.28
C ILE A 76 3.97 31.07 23.28
N SER A 77 3.75 32.06 22.43
CA SER A 77 2.46 32.74 22.29
C SER A 77 1.37 31.74 21.82
N CYS A 78 1.70 30.83 20.91
CA CYS A 78 0.81 29.74 20.49
C CYS A 78 0.39 28.85 21.67
N PHE A 79 1.33 28.48 22.54
CA PHE A 79 1.01 27.74 23.76
C PHE A 79 0.00 28.50 24.64
N GLU A 80 0.17 29.81 24.83
CA GLU A 80 -0.76 30.65 25.61
C GLU A 80 -2.16 30.69 24.98
N GLU A 81 -2.25 30.76 23.66
CA GLU A 81 -3.52 30.69 22.94
C GLU A 81 -4.19 29.31 23.08
N ILE A 82 -3.44 28.21 22.98
CA ILE A 82 -3.94 26.86 23.25
C ILE A 82 -4.51 26.78 24.67
N VAL A 83 -3.82 27.33 25.67
CA VAL A 83 -4.30 27.37 27.07
C VAL A 83 -5.63 28.12 27.18
N LYS A 84 -5.77 29.25 26.48
CA LYS A 84 -6.99 30.05 26.46
C LYS A 84 -8.14 29.31 25.78
N ILE A 85 -7.93 28.79 24.57
CA ILE A 85 -8.96 28.10 23.79
C ILE A 85 -9.40 26.80 24.48
N SER A 86 -8.46 26.08 25.09
CA SER A 86 -8.74 24.84 25.82
C SER A 86 -9.40 25.06 27.18
N ASN A 87 -9.50 26.29 27.67
CA ASN A 87 -9.93 26.60 29.04
C ASN A 87 -9.12 25.84 30.11
N LYS A 88 -7.81 25.63 29.87
CA LYS A 88 -6.90 24.86 30.74
C LYS A 88 -7.28 23.37 30.90
N ASP A 89 -8.11 22.81 30.02
CA ASP A 89 -8.51 21.40 30.05
C ASP A 89 -7.48 20.48 29.37
N PHE A 90 -6.26 20.43 29.93
CA PHE A 90 -5.12 19.75 29.32
C PHE A 90 -5.33 18.25 29.10
N LYS A 91 -6.04 17.58 30.01
CA LYS A 91 -6.28 16.12 29.92
C LYS A 91 -7.08 15.71 28.68
N ASN A 92 -7.87 16.64 28.13
CA ASN A 92 -8.65 16.44 26.93
C ASN A 92 -7.98 16.98 25.65
N ILE A 93 -6.75 17.49 25.75
CA ILE A 93 -5.95 17.90 24.60
C ILE A 93 -5.27 16.67 24.00
N TYR A 94 -5.43 16.55 22.68
CA TYR A 94 -4.76 15.56 21.84
C TYR A 94 -4.08 16.31 20.71
N PHE A 95 -2.76 16.42 20.80
CA PHE A 95 -1.94 17.12 19.81
C PHE A 95 -1.46 16.14 18.75
N ASN A 96 -1.97 16.26 17.53
CA ASN A 96 -1.48 15.52 16.39
C ASN A 96 -0.16 16.12 15.89
N ALA A 97 0.93 15.44 16.23
CA ALA A 97 2.32 15.80 15.90
C ALA A 97 2.86 14.96 14.72
N THR A 98 1.96 14.44 13.88
CA THR A 98 2.33 13.59 12.74
C THR A 98 3.06 14.37 11.65
N ASP A 99 2.69 15.64 11.45
CA ASP A 99 3.25 16.51 10.42
C ASP A 99 3.66 17.86 10.99
N GLY A 100 4.57 18.52 10.26
CA GLY A 100 4.92 19.93 10.44
C GLY A 100 5.87 20.27 11.59
N LEU A 101 6.73 21.25 11.30
CA LEU A 101 7.47 22.13 12.22
C LEU A 101 8.03 21.43 13.47
N VAL A 102 9.10 20.65 13.29
CA VAL A 102 9.74 19.85 14.36
C VAL A 102 10.07 20.70 15.59
N SER A 103 10.59 21.92 15.39
CA SER A 103 10.89 22.87 16.46
C SER A 103 9.65 23.20 17.29
N SER A 104 8.54 23.54 16.63
CA SER A 104 7.25 23.83 17.27
C SER A 104 6.72 22.64 18.03
N THR A 105 6.76 21.45 17.44
CA THR A 105 6.34 20.21 18.09
C THR A 105 7.16 19.94 19.36
N ILE A 106 8.49 20.06 19.31
CA ILE A 106 9.37 19.85 20.46
C ILE A 106 9.02 20.84 21.58
N ILE A 107 8.97 22.15 21.28
CA ILE A 107 8.74 23.20 22.28
C ILE A 107 7.34 23.09 22.90
N LEU A 108 6.30 22.83 22.08
CA LEU A 108 4.94 22.66 22.57
C LEU A 108 4.78 21.37 23.37
N SER A 109 5.47 20.29 22.99
CA SER A 109 5.42 19.01 23.71
C SER A 109 5.95 19.12 25.13
N ASP A 110 7.09 19.78 25.33
CA ASP A 110 7.69 20.03 26.65
C ASP A 110 6.66 20.65 27.62
N ARG A 111 5.92 21.65 27.14
CA ARG A 111 4.96 22.40 27.96
C ARG A 111 3.62 21.70 28.14
N LEU A 112 3.11 21.04 27.11
CA LEU A 112 1.78 20.42 27.11
C LEU A 112 1.79 19.06 27.81
N LEU A 113 2.81 18.23 27.59
CA LEU A 113 2.94 16.93 28.26
C LEU A 113 3.07 17.10 29.78
N ASP A 114 3.81 18.11 30.23
CA ASP A 114 3.94 18.48 31.64
C ASP A 114 2.62 18.82 32.32
N LYS A 115 1.64 19.28 31.54
CA LYS A 115 0.28 19.60 32.02
C LYS A 115 -0.71 18.45 31.85
N GLY A 116 -0.26 17.31 31.32
CA GLY A 116 -1.07 16.11 31.15
C GLY A 116 -1.84 16.02 29.83
N ALA A 117 -1.42 16.77 28.80
CA ALA A 117 -1.92 16.58 27.44
C ALA A 117 -1.44 15.26 26.83
N ASN A 118 -2.11 14.84 25.76
CA ASN A 118 -1.76 13.67 24.97
C ASN A 118 -1.22 14.12 23.62
N PHE A 119 -0.24 13.40 23.09
CA PHE A 119 0.30 13.58 21.75
C PHE A 119 -0.05 12.37 20.89
N ILE A 120 -0.40 12.61 19.64
CA ILE A 120 -0.70 11.60 18.63
C ILE A 120 0.43 11.62 17.61
N ALA A 121 1.02 10.47 17.36
CA ALA A 121 1.93 10.24 16.25
C ALA A 121 1.35 9.13 15.38
N TYR A 122 0.81 9.50 14.22
CA TYR A 122 0.28 8.58 13.21
C TYR A 122 1.43 8.04 12.36
N ASP A 123 1.42 6.74 12.11
CA ASP A 123 2.33 6.06 11.24
C ASP A 123 1.55 5.67 9.98
N ILE A 124 1.80 6.42 8.90
CA ILE A 124 1.08 6.29 7.63
C ILE A 124 1.18 4.86 7.09
N PHE A 125 2.32 4.19 7.24
CA PHE A 125 2.53 2.85 6.71
C PHE A 125 1.90 1.76 7.58
N ASP A 126 1.83 1.96 8.89
CA ASP A 126 1.20 0.99 9.79
C ASP A 126 -0.33 1.18 9.90
N ASN A 127 -0.89 2.22 9.25
CA ASN A 127 -2.26 2.74 9.41
C ASN A 127 -2.70 2.78 10.89
N GLY A 128 -1.76 3.17 11.75
CA GLY A 128 -1.90 3.11 13.19
C GLY A 128 -1.29 4.34 13.84
N TYR A 129 -1.61 4.58 15.11
CA TYR A 129 -1.12 5.76 15.80
C TYR A 129 -0.73 5.45 17.23
N ASN A 130 0.22 6.22 17.75
CA ASN A 130 0.60 6.17 19.15
C ASN A 130 -0.03 7.35 19.90
N ILE A 131 -0.64 7.06 21.05
CA ILE A 131 -0.98 8.08 22.03
C ILE A 131 0.15 8.14 23.04
N VAL A 132 0.87 9.26 23.06
CA VAL A 132 2.00 9.55 23.92
C VAL A 132 1.56 10.47 25.05
N THR A 133 1.91 10.12 26.28
CA THR A 133 1.79 10.98 27.46
C THR A 133 3.20 11.20 28.02
N LYS A 134 3.32 12.06 29.04
CA LYS A 134 4.61 12.32 29.71
C LYS A 134 5.33 11.03 30.17
N ASN A 135 4.58 10.00 30.56
CA ASN A 135 5.14 8.80 31.19
C ASN A 135 4.77 7.49 30.48
N SER A 136 4.07 7.54 29.34
CA SER A 136 3.59 6.32 28.66
C SER A 136 3.40 6.53 27.17
N MET A 137 3.41 5.42 26.43
CA MET A 137 3.01 5.37 25.03
C MET A 137 2.09 4.18 24.82
N GLN A 138 0.98 4.41 24.11
CA GLN A 138 0.04 3.36 23.74
C GLN A 138 -0.17 3.33 22.23
N LYS A 139 0.19 2.21 21.59
CA LYS A 139 -0.13 1.96 20.18
C LYS A 139 -1.62 1.67 20.02
N LYS A 140 -2.22 2.23 18.99
CA LYS A 140 -3.60 2.08 18.54
C LYS A 140 -3.59 1.81 17.04
N GLN A 141 -4.67 1.23 16.56
CA GLN A 141 -4.94 1.06 15.14
C GLN A 141 -6.08 1.98 14.74
N ILE A 142 -6.06 2.51 13.52
CA ILE A 142 -7.21 3.25 12.99
C ILE A 142 -8.38 2.28 12.89
N SER A 143 -9.54 2.73 13.37
CA SER A 143 -10.77 1.95 13.32
C SER A 143 -11.73 2.43 12.24
N GLN A 144 -11.53 3.67 11.76
CA GLN A 144 -12.35 4.31 10.75
C GLN A 144 -11.48 4.92 9.66
N ASN A 145 -11.27 4.15 8.60
CA ASN A 145 -10.60 4.67 7.41
C ASN A 145 -11.53 5.67 6.69
N LYS A 146 -10.94 6.71 6.12
CA LYS A 146 -11.63 7.65 5.24
C LYS A 146 -12.04 6.94 3.97
N ASP A 147 -13.17 7.34 3.40
CA ASP A 147 -13.58 6.90 2.08
C ASP A 147 -13.12 7.92 1.01
N ILE A 148 -13.21 7.59 -0.28
CA ILE A 148 -12.74 8.46 -1.37
C ILE A 148 -13.43 9.84 -1.35
N LEU A 149 -14.71 9.91 -1.03
CA LEU A 149 -15.44 11.17 -0.99
C LEU A 149 -14.98 12.05 0.17
N THR A 150 -14.81 11.48 1.36
CA THR A 150 -14.26 12.17 2.53
C THR A 150 -12.86 12.68 2.25
N HIS A 151 -12.04 11.89 1.57
CA HIS A 151 -10.70 12.31 1.15
C HIS A 151 -10.74 13.55 0.25
N PHE A 152 -11.61 13.55 -0.76
CA PHE A 152 -11.79 14.71 -1.64
C PHE A 152 -12.30 15.93 -0.91
N ILE A 153 -13.28 15.79 -0.01
CA ILE A 153 -13.76 16.89 0.82
C ILE A 153 -12.61 17.50 1.63
N LEU A 154 -11.81 16.67 2.30
CA LEU A 154 -10.71 17.14 3.15
C LEU A 154 -9.57 17.77 2.35
N LYS A 155 -9.26 17.26 1.15
CA LYS A 155 -8.34 17.89 0.20
C LYS A 155 -8.96 19.09 -0.53
N GLY A 156 -10.22 19.43 -0.30
CA GLY A 156 -10.95 20.54 -0.93
C GLY A 156 -11.11 20.38 -2.45
N TYR A 157 -11.40 19.15 -2.90
CA TYR A 157 -11.64 18.79 -4.30
C TYR A 157 -13.13 18.54 -4.54
N ASN A 158 -13.60 18.88 -5.75
CA ASN A 158 -15.00 18.68 -6.13
C ASN A 158 -15.16 17.42 -6.97
N LEU A 159 -15.98 16.48 -6.50
CA LEU A 159 -16.43 15.35 -7.32
C LEU A 159 -17.46 15.83 -8.34
N LEU A 160 -17.13 15.77 -9.62
CA LEU A 160 -18.02 16.21 -10.71
C LEU A 160 -18.91 15.08 -11.22
N SER A 161 -18.36 13.88 -11.36
CA SER A 161 -19.11 12.69 -11.77
C SER A 161 -18.38 11.40 -11.34
N MET A 162 -19.11 10.31 -11.27
CA MET A 162 -18.57 8.95 -11.09
C MET A 162 -19.44 7.94 -11.83
N GLY A 163 -18.90 6.74 -12.05
CA GLY A 163 -19.66 5.60 -12.55
C GLY A 163 -20.84 5.25 -11.64
N ASN A 164 -21.98 4.92 -12.23
CA ASN A 164 -23.18 4.56 -11.49
C ASN A 164 -23.08 3.12 -10.96
N LYS A 165 -22.83 2.96 -9.66
CA LYS A 165 -22.68 1.65 -9.01
C LYS A 165 -23.93 0.78 -9.09
N VAL A 166 -25.13 1.38 -9.03
CA VAL A 166 -26.40 0.63 -9.09
C VAL A 166 -26.60 0.05 -10.50
N GLU A 167 -26.37 0.88 -11.52
CA GLU A 167 -26.44 0.46 -12.92
C GLU A 167 -25.39 -0.64 -13.19
N ALA A 168 -24.13 -0.41 -12.82
CA ALA A 168 -23.07 -1.40 -12.97
C ALA A 168 -23.41 -2.73 -12.30
N TYR A 169 -23.93 -2.69 -11.06
CA TYR A 169 -24.29 -3.90 -10.32
C TYR A 169 -25.36 -4.70 -11.08
N SER A 170 -26.38 -4.01 -11.62
CA SER A 170 -27.46 -4.65 -12.36
C SER A 170 -27.00 -5.40 -13.62
N ARG A 171 -25.89 -4.98 -14.23
CA ARG A 171 -25.33 -5.58 -15.46
C ARG A 171 -24.04 -6.38 -15.26
N LYS A 172 -23.56 -6.53 -14.04
CA LYS A 172 -22.27 -7.18 -13.71
C LYS A 172 -22.05 -8.49 -14.45
N ASN A 173 -22.99 -9.44 -14.35
CA ASN A 173 -22.84 -10.76 -14.96
C ASN A 173 -22.69 -10.69 -16.48
N ILE A 174 -23.37 -9.74 -17.12
CA ILE A 174 -23.30 -9.55 -18.57
C ILE A 174 -21.95 -8.94 -18.96
N VAL A 175 -21.48 -7.92 -18.24
CA VAL A 175 -20.13 -7.34 -18.45
C VAL A 175 -19.04 -8.38 -18.26
N MET A 176 -19.11 -9.17 -17.19
CA MET A 176 -18.17 -10.27 -16.93
C MET A 176 -18.20 -11.33 -18.03
N ASN A 177 -19.37 -11.62 -18.61
CA ASN A 177 -19.50 -12.57 -19.72
C ASN A 177 -18.90 -12.02 -21.02
N ILE A 178 -19.21 -10.77 -21.38
CA ILE A 178 -18.65 -10.09 -22.56
C ILE A 178 -17.11 -10.08 -22.49
N CYS A 179 -16.57 -9.73 -21.32
CA CYS A 179 -15.12 -9.64 -21.10
C CYS A 179 -14.44 -10.98 -20.80
N LYS A 180 -15.15 -12.11 -20.87
CA LYS A 180 -14.52 -13.44 -20.70
C LYS A 180 -13.48 -13.72 -21.78
N ASN A 181 -13.71 -13.24 -23.00
CA ASN A 181 -12.76 -13.29 -24.11
C ASN A 181 -12.40 -11.87 -24.56
N LEU A 182 -11.48 -11.23 -23.84
CA LEU A 182 -11.07 -9.84 -24.10
C LEU A 182 -10.44 -9.64 -25.49
N GLU A 183 -9.80 -10.66 -26.08
CA GLU A 183 -9.20 -10.54 -27.42
C GLU A 183 -10.28 -10.43 -28.50
N GLU A 184 -11.31 -11.29 -28.42
CA GLU A 184 -12.47 -11.24 -29.30
C GLU A 184 -13.23 -9.91 -29.12
N TYR A 185 -13.44 -9.51 -27.86
CA TYR A 185 -14.10 -8.25 -27.53
C TYR A 185 -13.32 -7.03 -28.05
N GLN A 186 -12.01 -6.97 -27.87
CA GLN A 186 -11.17 -5.88 -28.38
C GLN A 186 -11.26 -5.80 -29.91
N THR A 187 -11.32 -6.94 -30.60
CA THR A 187 -11.47 -6.97 -32.05
C THR A 187 -12.82 -6.38 -32.47
N PHE A 188 -13.91 -6.76 -31.78
CA PHE A 188 -15.24 -6.18 -31.98
C PHE A 188 -15.24 -4.65 -31.74
N ALA A 189 -14.72 -4.21 -30.59
CA ALA A 189 -14.67 -2.80 -30.22
C ALA A 189 -13.85 -1.96 -31.21
N ALA A 190 -12.76 -2.50 -31.76
CA ALA A 190 -11.94 -1.84 -32.78
C ALA A 190 -12.69 -1.66 -34.11
N LEU A 191 -13.55 -2.61 -34.51
CA LEU A 191 -14.39 -2.46 -35.70
C LEU A 191 -15.41 -1.33 -35.51
N PHE A 192 -15.93 -1.17 -34.30
CA PHE A 192 -16.90 -0.12 -33.94
C PHE A 192 -16.33 1.31 -34.02
N GLN A 193 -15.00 1.48 -34.15
CA GLN A 193 -14.38 2.80 -34.32
C GLN A 193 -14.70 3.46 -35.66
N ASN A 194 -14.83 2.68 -36.73
CA ASN A 194 -14.97 3.20 -38.09
C ASN A 194 -16.20 2.68 -38.84
N LYS A 195 -16.97 1.78 -38.22
CA LYS A 195 -18.13 1.13 -38.82
C LYS A 195 -19.39 1.38 -37.99
N THR A 196 -20.54 1.37 -38.66
CA THR A 196 -21.84 1.25 -37.99
C THR A 196 -22.07 -0.20 -37.58
N LEU A 197 -22.84 -0.41 -36.50
CA LEU A 197 -23.13 -1.74 -35.96
C LEU A 197 -23.64 -2.73 -37.02
N ASP A 198 -24.53 -2.25 -37.88
CA ASP A 198 -25.20 -3.03 -38.93
C ASP A 198 -24.22 -3.56 -39.99
N SER A 199 -23.05 -2.92 -40.13
CA SER A 199 -22.01 -3.29 -41.10
C SER A 199 -20.93 -4.22 -40.52
N ILE A 200 -21.09 -4.64 -39.26
CA ILE A 200 -20.17 -5.57 -38.59
C ILE A 200 -20.81 -6.96 -38.61
N ASP A 201 -20.30 -7.85 -39.45
CA ASP A 201 -20.76 -9.24 -39.46
C ASP A 201 -20.21 -10.02 -38.25
N GLY A 202 -20.98 -10.99 -37.74
CA GLY A 202 -20.59 -11.83 -36.60
C GLY A 202 -20.84 -11.20 -35.22
N TYR A 203 -20.15 -11.73 -34.20
CA TYR A 203 -20.22 -11.29 -32.79
C TYR A 203 -21.64 -11.27 -32.19
N THR A 204 -22.50 -12.21 -32.62
CA THR A 204 -23.93 -12.24 -32.27
C THR A 204 -24.16 -12.24 -30.75
N GLU A 205 -23.37 -12.99 -29.98
CA GLU A 205 -23.54 -13.07 -28.53
C GLU A 205 -23.12 -11.77 -27.83
N ILE A 206 -21.99 -11.15 -28.22
CA ILE A 206 -21.59 -9.82 -27.70
C ILE A 206 -22.66 -8.78 -28.01
N LYS A 207 -23.21 -8.76 -29.24
CA LYS A 207 -24.28 -7.82 -29.61
C LYS A 207 -25.55 -8.03 -28.78
N LYS A 208 -26.00 -9.27 -28.61
CA LYS A 208 -27.17 -9.59 -27.75
C LYS A 208 -26.95 -9.17 -26.32
N ASP A 209 -25.76 -9.42 -25.77
CA ASP A 209 -25.43 -9.05 -24.40
C ASP A 209 -25.38 -7.54 -24.21
N LEU A 210 -24.82 -6.79 -25.17
CA LEU A 210 -24.85 -5.33 -25.17
C LEU A 210 -26.27 -4.77 -25.31
N GLU A 211 -27.14 -5.41 -26.10
CA GLU A 211 -28.56 -5.04 -26.24
C GLU A 211 -29.31 -5.20 -24.92
N ARG A 212 -29.08 -6.31 -24.19
CA ARG A 212 -29.71 -6.57 -22.88
C ARG A 212 -29.41 -5.51 -21.82
N ILE A 213 -28.29 -4.80 -21.94
CA ILE A 213 -27.87 -3.76 -21.00
C ILE A 213 -28.03 -2.35 -21.57
N ASP A 214 -28.73 -2.20 -22.70
CA ASP A 214 -28.96 -0.94 -23.41
C ASP A 214 -27.66 -0.19 -23.78
N LYS A 215 -26.62 -0.93 -24.15
CA LYS A 215 -25.30 -0.40 -24.55
C LYS A 215 -24.89 -0.75 -25.98
N LEU A 216 -25.77 -1.39 -26.74
CA LEU A 216 -25.50 -1.82 -28.12
C LEU A 216 -25.02 -0.69 -29.05
N ASN A 217 -25.55 0.53 -28.85
CA ASN A 217 -25.19 1.71 -29.63
C ASN A 217 -24.31 2.71 -28.86
N ASP A 218 -23.94 2.39 -27.62
CA ASP A 218 -23.11 3.26 -26.78
C ASP A 218 -21.64 3.06 -27.13
N ARG A 219 -21.16 3.89 -28.07
CA ARG A 219 -19.79 3.80 -28.58
C ARG A 219 -18.75 4.02 -27.48
N MET A 220 -18.98 4.96 -26.56
CA MET A 220 -18.04 5.24 -25.47
C MET A 220 -17.94 4.02 -24.55
N PHE A 221 -19.09 3.43 -24.24
CA PHE A 221 -19.13 2.23 -23.42
C PHE A 221 -18.40 1.06 -24.05
N ILE A 222 -18.68 0.79 -25.33
CA ILE A 222 -18.07 -0.32 -26.07
C ILE A 222 -16.54 -0.16 -26.19
N GLN A 223 -16.06 1.06 -26.40
CA GLN A 223 -14.65 1.29 -26.69
C GLN A 223 -13.74 1.37 -25.46
N GLY A 224 -14.28 1.65 -24.27
CA GLY A 224 -13.47 1.86 -23.07
C GLY A 224 -14.19 1.47 -21.78
N THR A 225 -15.36 2.06 -21.52
CA THR A 225 -15.99 1.98 -20.18
C THR A 225 -16.33 0.57 -19.73
N ILE A 226 -16.70 -0.33 -20.64
CA ILE A 226 -16.93 -1.73 -20.27
C ILE A 226 -15.67 -2.42 -19.73
N PHE A 227 -14.48 -2.04 -20.20
CA PHE A 227 -13.22 -2.57 -19.70
C PHE A 227 -12.91 -1.99 -18.31
N GLU A 228 -13.11 -0.68 -18.12
CA GLU A 228 -13.01 -0.02 -16.81
C GLU A 228 -13.95 -0.68 -15.79
N GLU A 229 -15.21 -0.92 -16.17
CA GLU A 229 -16.21 -1.59 -15.34
C GLU A 229 -15.85 -3.07 -15.06
N TYR A 230 -15.30 -3.79 -16.04
CA TYR A 230 -14.82 -5.15 -15.86
C TYR A 230 -13.68 -5.21 -14.82
N ILE A 231 -12.70 -4.31 -14.93
CA ILE A 231 -11.59 -4.25 -13.98
C ILE A 231 -12.10 -3.81 -12.60
N TYR A 232 -13.03 -2.86 -12.52
CA TYR A 232 -13.72 -2.51 -11.27
C TYR A 232 -14.31 -3.75 -10.57
N TRP A 233 -15.00 -4.62 -11.30
CA TRP A 233 -15.53 -5.86 -10.73
C TRP A 233 -14.46 -6.85 -10.30
N LEU A 234 -13.37 -6.98 -11.07
CA LEU A 234 -12.23 -7.80 -10.64
C LEU A 234 -11.62 -7.28 -9.35
N ILE A 235 -11.54 -5.97 -9.16
CA ILE A 235 -11.03 -5.39 -7.92
C ILE A 235 -11.98 -5.68 -6.76
N VAL A 236 -13.27 -5.31 -6.91
CA VAL A 236 -14.29 -5.46 -5.86
C VAL A 236 -14.48 -6.92 -5.43
N ASP A 237 -14.37 -7.88 -6.36
CA ASP A 237 -14.63 -9.29 -6.06
C ASP A 237 -13.44 -10.03 -5.45
N ASN A 238 -12.22 -9.48 -5.54
CA ASN A 238 -11.00 -10.23 -5.19
C ASN A 238 -10.15 -9.55 -4.10
N PHE A 239 -10.48 -8.31 -3.71
CA PHE A 239 -9.69 -7.53 -2.77
C PHE A 239 -10.55 -6.77 -1.76
N ASP A 240 -9.97 -6.56 -0.58
CA ASP A 240 -10.58 -5.85 0.54
C ASP A 240 -10.08 -4.40 0.58
N PHE A 241 -10.41 -3.62 -0.45
CA PHE A 241 -10.25 -2.17 -0.43
C PHE A 241 -11.37 -1.53 0.39
N ASP A 242 -11.06 -0.49 1.16
CA ASP A 242 -12.03 0.17 2.03
C ASP A 242 -13.13 0.88 1.23
N HIS A 243 -12.76 1.43 0.06
CA HIS A 243 -13.72 2.00 -0.88
C HIS A 243 -13.16 1.95 -2.31
N VAL A 244 -13.99 1.57 -3.29
CA VAL A 244 -13.65 1.61 -4.72
C VAL A 244 -14.67 2.44 -5.50
N MET A 245 -14.19 3.29 -6.38
CA MET A 245 -14.95 4.05 -7.37
C MET A 245 -14.36 3.84 -8.76
N PHE A 246 -15.17 4.02 -9.80
CA PHE A 246 -14.72 3.96 -11.19
C PHE A 246 -15.31 5.14 -11.97
N ASN A 247 -14.64 5.53 -13.06
CA ASN A 247 -15.02 6.62 -13.96
C ASN A 247 -15.23 7.94 -13.22
N VAL A 248 -14.29 8.26 -12.34
CA VAL A 248 -14.35 9.41 -11.44
C VAL A 248 -13.79 10.63 -12.14
N LYS A 249 -14.59 11.70 -12.19
CA LYS A 249 -14.15 13.02 -12.62
C LYS A 249 -14.07 13.95 -11.44
N VAL A 250 -12.92 14.54 -11.22
CA VAL A 250 -12.64 15.42 -10.09
C VAL A 250 -12.05 16.75 -10.55
N GLU A 251 -12.42 17.83 -9.88
CA GLU A 251 -11.84 19.15 -10.04
C GLU A 251 -10.96 19.47 -8.82
N PHE A 252 -9.66 19.62 -9.06
CA PHE A 252 -8.67 19.92 -8.01
C PHE A 252 -8.62 21.41 -7.67
N ALA A 253 -8.87 22.24 -8.68
CA ALA A 253 -8.94 23.69 -8.62
C ALA A 253 -9.73 24.19 -9.84
N GLN A 254 -10.10 25.47 -9.85
CA GLN A 254 -10.84 26.07 -10.98
C GLN A 254 -10.14 25.78 -12.31
N ALA A 255 -10.85 25.12 -13.23
CA ALA A 255 -10.38 24.70 -14.56
C ALA A 255 -9.26 23.62 -14.57
N LEU A 256 -8.92 23.03 -13.42
CA LEU A 256 -8.01 21.89 -13.32
C LEU A 256 -8.80 20.63 -12.97
N GLN A 257 -9.15 19.87 -14.00
CA GLN A 257 -9.96 18.66 -13.90
C GLN A 257 -9.20 17.45 -14.42
N ASN A 258 -9.46 16.29 -13.84
CA ASN A 258 -8.97 15.02 -14.36
C ASN A 258 -10.02 13.92 -14.21
N GLU A 259 -9.86 12.89 -15.03
CA GLU A 259 -10.70 11.70 -15.07
C GLU A 259 -9.82 10.51 -14.72
N PHE A 260 -10.32 9.67 -13.81
CA PHE A 260 -9.66 8.48 -13.30
C PHE A 260 -10.54 7.26 -13.53
N ASP A 261 -9.96 6.26 -14.19
CA ASP A 261 -10.68 5.05 -14.58
C ASP A 261 -11.12 4.26 -13.34
N ILE A 262 -10.21 3.99 -12.40
CA ILE A 262 -10.52 3.33 -11.12
C ILE A 262 -9.74 4.01 -9.99
N LEU A 263 -10.45 4.36 -8.92
CA LEU A 263 -9.87 4.84 -7.66
C LEU A 263 -10.17 3.84 -6.54
N MET A 264 -9.18 3.59 -5.70
CA MET A 264 -9.26 2.60 -4.63
C MET A 264 -8.65 3.19 -3.36
N MET A 265 -9.39 3.16 -2.26
CA MET A 265 -8.91 3.55 -0.95
C MET A 265 -8.50 2.29 -0.18
N LYS A 266 -7.29 2.26 0.35
CA LYS A 266 -6.87 1.25 1.32
C LYS A 266 -6.07 1.91 2.43
N ASP A 267 -6.45 1.66 3.67
CA ASP A 267 -5.69 2.05 4.84
C ASP A 267 -5.41 3.56 4.90
N ASN A 268 -6.39 4.36 4.46
CA ASN A 268 -6.27 5.81 4.28
C ASN A 268 -5.30 6.25 3.17
N HIS A 269 -5.02 5.41 2.18
CA HIS A 269 -4.26 5.77 0.99
C HIS A 269 -5.11 5.65 -0.27
N LEU A 270 -5.15 6.72 -1.07
CA LEU A 270 -5.87 6.72 -2.34
C LEU A 270 -4.94 6.27 -3.48
N HIS A 271 -5.33 5.18 -4.13
CA HIS A 271 -4.64 4.58 -5.27
C HIS A 271 -5.47 4.67 -6.54
N VAL A 272 -4.81 4.47 -7.69
CA VAL A 272 -5.43 4.62 -9.01
C VAL A 272 -5.00 3.53 -9.98
N ILE A 273 -5.93 3.06 -10.82
CA ILE A 273 -5.63 2.25 -12.01
C ILE A 273 -6.15 2.99 -13.24
N GLU A 274 -5.27 3.26 -14.20
CA GLU A 274 -5.56 3.78 -15.53
C GLU A 274 -5.65 2.61 -16.53
N CYS A 275 -6.81 2.42 -17.15
CA CYS A 275 -7.14 1.27 -18.00
C CYS A 275 -7.08 1.61 -19.49
N LYS A 276 -6.43 0.77 -20.30
CA LYS A 276 -6.31 0.95 -21.75
C LYS A 276 -6.46 -0.37 -22.49
N LEU A 277 -7.62 -0.56 -23.12
CA LEU A 277 -7.90 -1.71 -24.01
C LEU A 277 -7.63 -1.34 -25.47
N ARG A 278 -6.36 -1.25 -25.88
CA ARG A 278 -6.00 -0.89 -27.26
C ARG A 278 -4.65 -1.46 -27.69
N LYS A 279 -4.51 -1.73 -29.00
CA LYS A 279 -3.28 -2.28 -29.62
C LYS A 279 -2.04 -1.37 -29.54
N SER A 280 -2.19 -0.11 -29.13
CA SER A 280 -1.07 0.82 -28.96
C SER A 280 -1.43 1.93 -28.01
N VAL A 281 -0.47 2.30 -27.19
CA VAL A 281 -0.53 3.51 -26.38
C VAL A 281 0.74 4.31 -26.56
N PRO A 282 0.69 5.65 -26.54
CA PRO A 282 1.85 6.46 -26.20
C PRO A 282 2.12 6.32 -24.70
N GLY A 283 2.81 5.24 -24.30
CA GLY A 283 2.95 4.88 -22.88
C GLY A 283 3.71 5.92 -22.06
N GLU A 284 4.64 6.64 -22.68
CA GLU A 284 5.35 7.76 -22.05
C GLU A 284 4.39 8.88 -21.61
N ASP A 285 3.46 9.30 -22.47
CA ASP A 285 2.47 10.33 -22.15
C ASP A 285 1.58 9.92 -20.97
N TYR A 286 1.21 8.63 -20.90
CA TYR A 286 0.41 8.10 -19.79
C TYR A 286 1.19 8.09 -18.47
N VAL A 287 2.46 7.69 -18.49
CA VAL A 287 3.31 7.73 -17.30
C VAL A 287 3.49 9.18 -16.84
N TYR A 288 3.84 10.11 -17.72
CA TYR A 288 3.96 11.53 -17.33
C TYR A 288 2.66 12.12 -16.79
N LYS A 289 1.53 11.82 -17.43
CA LYS A 289 0.22 12.30 -16.97
C LYS A 289 -0.05 11.76 -15.58
N LEU A 290 0.10 10.46 -15.37
CA LEU A 290 -0.22 9.84 -14.09
C LEU A 290 0.72 10.31 -12.97
N ASP A 291 2.02 10.35 -13.25
CA ASP A 291 3.08 10.90 -12.38
C ASP A 291 2.75 12.34 -11.93
N SER A 292 2.27 13.18 -12.86
CA SER A 292 1.92 14.57 -12.56
C SER A 292 0.67 14.78 -11.70
N VAL A 293 -0.18 13.75 -11.57
CA VAL A 293 -1.48 13.87 -10.88
C VAL A 293 -1.62 12.94 -9.69
N ILE A 294 -0.72 11.98 -9.50
CA ILE A 294 -0.77 11.06 -8.35
C ILE A 294 -0.57 11.80 -7.04
N ASP A 295 0.37 12.75 -6.99
CA ASP A 295 0.62 13.61 -5.82
C ASP A 295 -0.58 14.53 -5.51
N TYR A 296 -1.38 14.89 -6.53
CA TYR A 296 -2.64 15.60 -6.32
C TYR A 296 -3.73 14.67 -5.76
N LEU A 297 -3.66 13.36 -6.01
CA LEU A 297 -4.60 12.41 -5.41
C LEU A 297 -4.22 12.12 -3.97
N ASP A 298 -3.00 11.68 -3.71
CA ASP A 298 -2.49 11.42 -2.36
C ASP A 298 -0.97 11.49 -2.34
N ASP A 299 -0.40 11.89 -1.21
CA ASP A 299 1.05 12.10 -1.08
C ASP A 299 1.84 10.79 -1.11
N ASP A 300 1.19 9.67 -0.81
CA ASP A 300 1.72 8.30 -0.83
C ASP A 300 0.85 7.34 -1.68
N GLY A 301 0.08 7.92 -2.60
CA GLY A 301 -0.73 7.20 -3.56
C GLY A 301 0.12 6.32 -4.47
N LYS A 302 -0.47 5.24 -4.98
CA LYS A 302 0.16 4.32 -5.93
C LYS A 302 -0.66 4.23 -7.20
N GLY A 303 0.00 4.05 -8.33
CA GLY A 303 -0.62 4.04 -9.64
C GLY A 303 -0.43 2.73 -10.39
N MET A 304 -1.38 2.33 -11.20
CA MET A 304 -1.17 1.27 -12.18
C MET A 304 -1.63 1.74 -13.55
N ILE A 305 -0.81 1.53 -14.57
CA ILE A 305 -1.22 1.66 -15.97
C ILE A 305 -1.44 0.25 -16.51
N LEU A 306 -2.71 -0.11 -16.69
CA LEU A 306 -3.15 -1.39 -17.21
C LEU A 306 -3.41 -1.29 -18.72
N VAL A 307 -2.55 -1.91 -19.52
CA VAL A 307 -2.66 -1.93 -20.98
C VAL A 307 -2.84 -3.36 -21.47
N ILE A 308 -3.99 -3.64 -22.08
CA ILE A 308 -4.27 -4.91 -22.74
C ILE A 308 -4.42 -4.67 -24.23
N GLY A 309 -3.54 -5.27 -25.03
CA GLY A 309 -3.48 -4.97 -26.46
C GLY A 309 -2.47 -5.79 -27.25
N ASP A 310 -1.49 -5.11 -27.84
CA ASP A 310 -0.45 -5.75 -28.65
C ASP A 310 0.88 -5.83 -27.88
N GLU A 311 1.89 -6.46 -28.45
CA GLU A 311 3.24 -6.50 -27.88
C GLU A 311 3.81 -5.09 -27.64
N ASN A 312 4.68 -4.95 -26.62
CA ASN A 312 5.34 -3.66 -26.31
C ASN A 312 6.11 -3.10 -27.50
N LYS A 313 6.83 -3.95 -28.23
CA LYS A 313 7.50 -3.60 -29.48
C LYS A 313 6.71 -4.20 -30.64
N ARG A 314 6.21 -3.34 -31.53
CA ARG A 314 5.46 -3.76 -32.72
C ARG A 314 6.03 -3.17 -33.99
N VAL A 315 6.04 -3.95 -35.05
CA VAL A 315 6.44 -3.49 -36.38
C VAL A 315 5.20 -2.96 -37.10
N THR A 316 5.24 -1.69 -37.49
CA THR A 316 4.15 -1.07 -38.28
C THR A 316 4.14 -1.63 -39.71
N LYS A 317 3.04 -1.42 -40.44
CA LYS A 317 2.93 -1.82 -41.87
C LYS A 317 4.03 -1.22 -42.75
N CYS A 318 4.64 -0.11 -42.33
CA CYS A 318 5.74 0.57 -43.02
C CYS A 318 7.13 0.09 -42.57
N GLY A 319 7.24 -0.95 -41.73
CA GLY A 319 8.50 -1.50 -41.24
C GLY A 319 9.09 -0.81 -40.00
N ASN A 320 8.52 0.31 -39.54
CA ASN A 320 9.02 1.02 -38.36
C ASN A 320 8.62 0.29 -37.08
N VAL A 321 9.56 0.12 -36.15
CA VAL A 321 9.29 -0.39 -34.80
C VAL A 321 8.68 0.73 -33.95
N LYS A 322 7.52 0.48 -33.35
CA LYS A 322 6.91 1.33 -32.31
C LYS A 322 7.00 0.61 -30.98
N THR A 323 7.43 1.34 -29.95
CA THR A 323 7.53 0.86 -28.57
C THR A 323 6.53 1.62 -27.72
N SER A 324 5.66 0.92 -26.97
CA SER A 324 4.69 1.59 -26.09
C SER A 324 5.34 2.14 -24.83
N PHE A 325 6.19 1.34 -24.19
CA PHE A 325 6.95 1.70 -22.98
C PHE A 325 8.43 1.43 -23.21
N THR A 326 9.22 2.50 -23.28
CA THR A 326 10.70 2.40 -23.34
C THR A 326 11.26 2.06 -21.95
N ASN A 327 12.54 1.69 -21.87
CA ASN A 327 13.20 1.45 -20.58
C ASN A 327 13.20 2.72 -19.72
N GLY A 328 13.41 3.90 -20.31
CA GLY A 328 13.29 5.18 -19.60
C GLY A 328 11.88 5.42 -19.06
N THR A 329 10.85 5.07 -19.84
CA THR A 329 9.45 5.15 -19.40
C THR A 329 9.17 4.20 -18.23
N LYS A 330 9.66 2.95 -18.29
CA LYS A 330 9.51 1.97 -17.20
C LYS A 330 10.25 2.41 -15.94
N ALA A 331 11.47 2.92 -16.09
CA ALA A 331 12.27 3.43 -14.97
C ALA A 331 11.55 4.60 -14.28
N ARG A 332 11.02 5.56 -15.04
CA ARG A 332 10.21 6.65 -14.49
C ARG A 332 8.98 6.12 -13.75
N ALA A 333 8.22 5.22 -14.37
CA ALA A 333 7.03 4.67 -13.73
C ALA A 333 7.39 4.03 -12.38
N LYS A 334 8.48 3.26 -12.31
CA LYS A 334 8.98 2.67 -11.07
C LYS A 334 9.36 3.71 -10.02
N THR A 335 10.02 4.81 -10.39
CA THR A 335 10.41 5.86 -9.44
C THR A 335 9.22 6.65 -8.89
N SER A 336 8.11 6.65 -9.60
CA SER A 336 6.87 7.35 -9.24
C SER A 336 5.81 6.42 -8.65
N GLU A 337 6.20 5.23 -8.18
CA GLU A 337 5.27 4.22 -7.63
C GLU A 337 4.11 3.86 -8.59
N ILE A 338 4.42 3.81 -9.90
CA ILE A 338 3.49 3.41 -10.97
C ILE A 338 3.88 2.04 -11.52
N LEU A 339 3.00 1.05 -11.35
CA LEU A 339 3.13 -0.25 -12.01
C LEU A 339 2.62 -0.20 -13.45
N ILE A 340 3.44 -0.63 -14.41
CA ILE A 340 2.99 -0.87 -15.78
C ILE A 340 2.61 -2.34 -15.93
N HIS A 341 1.31 -2.64 -15.99
CA HIS A 341 0.80 -3.95 -16.38
C HIS A 341 0.48 -3.93 -17.88
N HIS A 342 1.41 -4.39 -18.70
CA HIS A 342 1.21 -4.47 -20.15
C HIS A 342 1.28 -5.92 -20.63
N SER A 343 0.21 -6.40 -21.25
CA SER A 343 0.19 -7.68 -21.94
C SER A 343 -0.60 -7.65 -23.24
N LYS A 344 -0.28 -8.60 -24.14
CA LYS A 344 -1.07 -8.83 -25.35
C LYS A 344 -2.41 -9.49 -25.03
N THR A 345 -2.36 -10.56 -24.23
CA THR A 345 -3.53 -11.28 -23.75
C THR A 345 -3.72 -10.99 -22.26
N PHE A 346 -4.95 -10.70 -21.84
CA PHE A 346 -5.23 -10.47 -20.43
C PHE A 346 -5.13 -11.78 -19.64
N ASP A 347 -4.15 -11.85 -18.76
CA ASP A 347 -4.03 -12.91 -17.77
C ASP A 347 -4.62 -12.40 -16.45
N LYS A 348 -5.83 -12.88 -16.12
CA LYS A 348 -6.52 -12.51 -14.88
C LYS A 348 -5.69 -12.86 -13.65
N ALA A 349 -5.04 -14.02 -13.61
CA ALA A 349 -4.29 -14.46 -12.43
C ALA A 349 -3.09 -13.55 -12.19
N ARG A 350 -2.34 -13.25 -13.26
CA ARG A 350 -1.23 -12.29 -13.21
C ARG A 350 -1.68 -10.89 -12.79
N PHE A 351 -2.77 -10.39 -13.37
CA PHE A 351 -3.33 -9.08 -13.00
C PHE A 351 -3.67 -9.01 -11.50
N LEU A 352 -4.36 -10.02 -10.97
CA LEU A 352 -4.70 -10.07 -9.55
C LEU A 352 -3.44 -10.17 -8.67
N GLN A 353 -2.42 -10.91 -9.10
CA GLN A 353 -1.15 -10.97 -8.37
C GLN A 353 -0.44 -9.61 -8.35
N ASP A 354 -0.43 -8.90 -9.47
CA ASP A 354 0.16 -7.57 -9.60
C ASP A 354 -0.56 -6.54 -8.72
N VAL A 355 -1.90 -6.56 -8.68
CA VAL A 355 -2.70 -5.71 -7.77
C VAL A 355 -2.34 -6.02 -6.31
N ARG A 356 -2.27 -7.30 -5.92
CA ARG A 356 -1.89 -7.71 -4.56
C ARG A 356 -0.49 -7.20 -4.20
N ASN A 357 0.48 -7.41 -5.09
CA ASN A 357 1.87 -7.07 -4.84
C ASN A 357 2.11 -5.56 -4.82
N HIS A 358 1.36 -4.79 -5.60
CA HIS A 358 1.60 -3.36 -5.72
C HIS A 358 0.85 -2.55 -4.67
N PHE A 359 -0.44 -2.84 -4.46
CA PHE A 359 -1.30 -2.04 -3.57
C PHE A 359 -1.39 -2.57 -2.14
N PHE A 360 -1.28 -3.89 -1.91
CA PHE A 360 -1.38 -4.47 -0.56
C PHE A 360 -0.05 -4.83 0.05
N LYS A 361 1.01 -4.98 -0.75
CA LYS A 361 2.36 -5.08 -0.22
C LYS A 361 2.72 -3.69 0.27
N LEU A 362 2.58 -3.51 1.58
CA LEU A 362 3.16 -2.39 2.29
C LEU A 362 4.57 -2.18 1.75
N VAL A 363 4.88 -0.94 1.44
CA VAL A 363 6.25 -0.47 1.30
C VAL A 363 6.89 -0.69 2.67
N ILE A 364 7.33 -1.92 2.94
CA ILE A 364 8.37 -2.26 3.92
C ILE A 364 9.70 -1.76 3.35
N LEU A 365 9.70 -0.53 2.85
CA LEU A 365 10.80 0.03 2.10
C LEU A 365 11.32 1.30 2.75
N TYR A 366 10.65 1.93 3.73
CA TYR A 366 11.29 3.03 4.47
C TYR A 366 11.10 3.16 5.99
N THR A 367 10.26 2.36 6.66
CA THR A 367 10.27 2.33 8.13
C THR A 367 10.24 0.89 8.64
N ARG A 368 11.33 0.52 9.34
CA ARG A 368 11.63 -0.83 9.85
C ARG A 368 11.85 -1.87 8.75
N LYS A 369 13.11 -1.90 8.32
CA LYS A 369 13.94 -3.10 8.53
C LYS A 369 13.47 -3.85 9.80
N ASN A 370 12.48 -4.73 9.65
CA ASN A 370 12.69 -6.08 10.15
C ASN A 370 13.85 -6.59 9.29
N MET A 371 15.09 -6.26 9.68
CA MET A 371 16.22 -6.96 9.11
C MET A 371 15.88 -8.45 9.27
N GLY A 372 16.03 -9.21 8.20
CA GLY A 372 15.58 -10.59 8.16
C GLY A 372 15.09 -10.96 6.78
N ARG A 373 15.53 -12.13 6.35
CA ARG A 373 15.04 -12.82 5.18
C ARG A 373 13.91 -13.75 5.62
N PHE A 374 13.05 -14.15 4.70
CA PHE A 374 11.94 -15.04 5.00
C PHE A 374 11.91 -16.26 4.08
N THR A 375 11.22 -17.31 4.53
CA THR A 375 10.66 -18.34 3.65
C THR A 375 9.18 -18.06 3.42
N THR A 376 8.69 -18.37 2.22
CA THR A 376 7.26 -18.32 1.88
C THR A 376 6.86 -19.58 1.11
N GLY A 377 5.61 -20.04 1.27
CA GLY A 377 5.08 -21.25 0.64
C GLY A 377 4.37 -22.14 1.64
N ASP A 378 4.72 -23.43 1.67
CA ASP A 378 4.16 -24.36 2.64
C ASP A 378 4.60 -24.08 4.08
N ILE A 379 5.73 -23.38 4.26
CA ILE A 379 6.22 -22.89 5.55
C ILE A 379 6.52 -21.38 5.48
N ASP A 380 5.95 -20.62 6.42
CA ASP A 380 6.29 -19.23 6.66
C ASP A 380 7.26 -19.15 7.85
N TYR A 381 8.51 -18.75 7.59
CA TYR A 381 9.56 -18.71 8.59
C TYR A 381 10.47 -17.49 8.40
N LYS A 382 10.88 -16.84 9.49
CA LYS A 382 11.81 -15.71 9.46
C LYS A 382 13.21 -16.19 9.87
N PHE A 383 14.20 -15.99 9.01
CA PHE A 383 15.60 -16.28 9.33
C PHE A 383 16.11 -15.38 10.46
N MET A 384 16.91 -15.93 11.39
CA MET A 384 17.61 -15.11 12.38
C MET A 384 18.66 -14.23 11.69
N VAL A 385 18.50 -12.91 11.84
CA VAL A 385 19.36 -11.89 11.23
C VAL A 385 20.80 -12.04 11.67
N GLY A 386 21.73 -12.05 10.71
CA GLY A 386 23.17 -12.13 11.01
C GLY A 386 23.63 -13.49 11.55
N VAL A 387 22.71 -14.46 11.69
CA VAL A 387 22.99 -15.80 12.24
C VAL A 387 22.72 -16.87 11.20
N GLN A 388 21.51 -16.90 10.62
CA GLN A 388 21.04 -18.03 9.84
C GLN A 388 21.14 -17.76 8.33
N SER A 389 21.76 -18.67 7.58
CA SER A 389 21.86 -18.63 6.12
C SER A 389 20.52 -18.89 5.41
N SER A 390 20.27 -18.30 4.24
CA SER A 390 19.12 -18.67 3.40
C SER A 390 19.22 -20.09 2.85
N ARG A 391 20.45 -20.63 2.82
CA ARG A 391 20.73 -22.02 2.46
C ARG A 391 20.65 -22.97 3.65
N ALA A 392 20.15 -22.53 4.81
CA ALA A 392 20.04 -23.38 5.99
C ALA A 392 19.28 -24.69 5.71
N ALA A 393 18.28 -24.64 4.83
CA ALA A 393 17.52 -25.82 4.45
C ALA A 393 18.35 -26.89 3.72
N ASP A 394 19.50 -26.54 3.11
CA ASP A 394 20.41 -27.49 2.45
C ASP A 394 20.91 -28.58 3.40
N ARG A 395 21.03 -28.27 4.69
CA ARG A 395 21.49 -29.21 5.72
C ARG A 395 20.55 -30.40 5.91
N PHE A 396 19.27 -30.28 5.55
CA PHE A 396 18.27 -31.32 5.74
C PHE A 396 18.14 -32.27 4.53
N GLY A 397 19.17 -32.31 3.67
CA GLY A 397 19.32 -33.31 2.62
C GLY A 397 18.84 -32.89 1.22
N TYR A 398 18.27 -31.68 1.06
CA TYR A 398 17.85 -31.15 -0.25
C TYR A 398 18.66 -29.90 -0.60
N LEU A 399 19.44 -29.94 -1.69
CA LEU A 399 20.13 -28.75 -2.19
C LEU A 399 19.15 -27.85 -2.94
N GLY A 400 18.85 -26.69 -2.37
CA GLY A 400 17.87 -25.77 -2.93
C GLY A 400 18.27 -25.23 -4.30
N GLU A 401 17.28 -25.05 -5.17
CA GLU A 401 17.46 -24.53 -6.53
C GLU A 401 17.47 -22.99 -6.48
N THR A 402 18.62 -22.37 -6.77
CA THR A 402 18.72 -20.91 -6.80
C THR A 402 17.97 -20.36 -8.00
N ILE A 403 16.98 -19.51 -7.74
CA ILE A 403 16.27 -18.75 -8.75
C ILE A 403 17.05 -17.48 -9.02
N PHE A 404 17.41 -17.28 -10.29
CA PHE A 404 18.06 -16.07 -10.75
C PHE A 404 17.03 -15.16 -11.42
N TYR A 405 17.06 -13.90 -11.04
CA TYR A 405 16.48 -12.84 -11.83
C TYR A 405 17.52 -12.38 -12.84
N GLU A 406 17.24 -12.58 -14.12
CA GLU A 406 18.01 -11.95 -15.20
C GLU A 406 17.46 -10.55 -15.39
N ASP A 407 18.30 -9.55 -15.14
CA ASP A 407 17.98 -8.20 -15.52
C ASP A 407 17.88 -8.13 -17.06
N GLU A 408 16.67 -7.87 -17.56
CA GLU A 408 16.40 -7.85 -18.99
C GLU A 408 17.25 -6.82 -19.75
N ASP A 409 17.75 -5.78 -19.05
CA ASP A 409 18.46 -4.64 -19.61
C ASP A 409 19.98 -4.83 -19.57
N THR A 410 20.55 -5.35 -18.47
CA THR A 410 22.00 -5.56 -18.34
C THR A 410 22.45 -6.96 -18.71
N LYS A 411 21.52 -7.93 -18.80
CA LYS A 411 21.80 -9.37 -18.90
C LYS A 411 22.55 -9.92 -17.69
N GLU A 412 22.62 -9.17 -16.59
CA GLU A 412 23.19 -9.66 -15.34
C GLU A 412 22.17 -10.51 -14.60
N SER A 413 22.61 -11.67 -14.13
CA SER A 413 21.78 -12.59 -13.35
C SER A 413 22.11 -12.44 -11.87
N PHE A 414 21.10 -12.13 -11.07
CA PHE A 414 21.22 -12.01 -9.63
C PHE A 414 20.37 -13.07 -8.93
N PRO A 415 20.91 -13.78 -7.93
CA PRO A 415 20.14 -14.76 -7.19
C PRO A 415 19.13 -14.03 -6.31
N VAL A 416 17.85 -14.37 -6.43
CA VAL A 416 16.75 -13.71 -5.69
C VAL A 416 16.18 -14.60 -4.60
N GLU A 417 15.99 -15.88 -4.91
CA GLU A 417 15.34 -16.84 -4.03
C GLU A 417 15.96 -18.22 -4.20
N ILE A 418 15.67 -19.12 -3.27
CA ILE A 418 16.06 -20.53 -3.32
C ILE A 418 14.80 -21.37 -3.16
N HIS A 419 14.48 -22.18 -4.16
CA HIS A 419 13.34 -23.09 -4.13
C HIS A 419 13.73 -24.42 -3.49
N TYR A 420 12.89 -24.86 -2.56
CA TYR A 420 13.00 -26.13 -1.87
C TYR A 420 11.72 -26.94 -2.07
N ASN A 421 11.88 -28.25 -2.29
CA ASN A 421 10.77 -29.18 -2.47
C ASN A 421 11.09 -30.50 -1.78
N PHE A 422 10.83 -30.56 -0.48
CA PHE A 422 11.04 -31.76 0.31
C PHE A 422 9.82 -32.67 0.21
N ASP A 423 9.99 -33.91 -0.25
CA ASP A 423 8.97 -34.96 -0.17
C ASP A 423 9.24 -35.93 0.99
N LYS A 424 8.40 -36.97 1.13
CA LYS A 424 8.56 -38.00 2.17
C LYS A 424 9.91 -38.73 2.15
N ASN A 425 10.62 -38.77 1.02
CA ASN A 425 11.93 -39.42 0.95
C ASN A 425 12.99 -38.65 1.73
N TYR A 426 12.77 -37.34 1.93
CA TYR A 426 13.68 -36.49 2.70
C TYR A 426 13.43 -36.52 4.21
N LEU A 427 12.28 -37.04 4.67
CA LEU A 427 11.91 -37.03 6.09
C LEU A 427 12.99 -37.66 6.98
N LYS A 428 13.57 -38.79 6.54
CA LYS A 428 14.65 -39.46 7.27
C LYS A 428 15.88 -38.56 7.46
N TYR A 429 16.28 -37.82 6.43
CA TYR A 429 17.43 -36.92 6.49
C TYR A 429 17.15 -35.71 7.39
N VAL A 430 15.92 -35.17 7.32
CA VAL A 430 15.47 -34.10 8.20
C VAL A 430 15.54 -34.55 9.66
N GLU A 431 15.04 -35.76 9.98
CA GLU A 431 15.07 -36.32 11.33
C GLU A 431 16.48 -36.61 11.85
N GLU A 432 17.35 -37.18 11.01
CA GLU A 432 18.75 -37.44 11.35
C GLU A 432 19.50 -36.13 11.66
N GLU A 433 19.35 -35.10 10.82
CA GLU A 433 20.01 -33.81 11.06
C GLU A 433 19.41 -33.07 12.26
N LEU A 434 18.10 -33.15 12.49
CA LEU A 434 17.47 -32.59 13.70
C LEU A 434 18.03 -33.23 14.98
N GLU A 435 18.26 -34.54 14.98
CA GLU A 435 18.86 -35.22 16.12
C GLU A 435 20.34 -34.84 16.30
N ASN A 436 21.10 -34.68 15.20
CA ASN A 436 22.47 -34.15 15.24
C ASN A 436 22.52 -32.75 15.87
N ILE A 437 21.70 -31.83 15.38
CA ILE A 437 21.61 -30.44 15.87
C ILE A 437 21.19 -30.44 17.35
N LYS A 438 20.21 -31.26 17.73
CA LYS A 438 19.77 -31.39 19.13
C LYS A 438 20.89 -31.89 20.04
N ASN A 439 21.70 -32.85 19.58
CA ASN A 439 22.86 -33.33 20.32
C ASN A 439 23.93 -32.24 20.48
N ASN A 440 24.17 -31.43 19.43
CA ASN A 440 25.07 -30.28 19.47
C ASN A 440 24.60 -29.18 20.44
N LEU A 441 23.29 -28.91 20.46
CA LEU A 441 22.68 -27.94 21.37
C LEU A 441 22.69 -28.42 22.83
N SER A 442 22.75 -29.74 23.07
CA SER A 442 22.90 -30.35 24.39
C SER A 442 21.91 -29.74 25.42
N HIS A 443 22.35 -29.51 26.66
CA HIS A 443 21.58 -28.88 27.73
C HIS A 443 21.22 -27.40 27.49
N ASN A 444 21.66 -26.79 26.37
CA ASN A 444 21.37 -25.39 26.09
C ASN A 444 20.02 -25.19 25.39
N LEU A 445 19.47 -26.20 24.69
CA LEU A 445 18.21 -26.06 23.95
C LEU A 445 17.06 -25.54 24.84
N GLU A 446 16.88 -26.11 26.03
CA GLU A 446 15.85 -25.68 26.97
C GLU A 446 16.11 -24.26 27.49
N LYS A 447 17.37 -23.93 27.79
CA LYS A 447 17.75 -22.58 28.24
C LYS A 447 17.45 -21.53 27.17
N ILE A 448 17.81 -21.81 25.92
CA ILE A 448 17.60 -20.91 24.78
C ILE A 448 16.11 -20.75 24.49
N ASN A 449 15.33 -21.84 24.53
CA ASN A 449 13.87 -21.77 24.42
C ASN A 449 13.28 -20.86 25.51
N ASN A 450 13.69 -21.03 26.76
CA ASN A 450 13.22 -20.19 27.88
C ASN A 450 13.63 -18.72 27.72
N PHE A 451 14.84 -18.46 27.20
CA PHE A 451 15.31 -17.11 26.91
C PHE A 451 14.43 -16.42 25.86
N PHE A 452 14.17 -17.06 24.73
CA PHE A 452 13.38 -16.49 23.64
C PHE A 452 11.86 -16.51 23.89
N ASN A 453 11.36 -17.37 24.78
CA ASN A 453 9.95 -17.33 25.21
C ASN A 453 9.66 -16.11 26.11
N SER A 454 10.67 -15.62 26.83
CA SER A 454 10.52 -14.47 27.75
C SER A 454 10.98 -13.14 27.15
N ARG A 455 11.68 -13.15 26.00
CA ARG A 455 12.28 -11.96 25.39
C ARG A 455 12.11 -11.94 23.87
N LYS A 456 11.75 -10.77 23.33
CA LYS A 456 11.64 -10.53 21.87
C LYS A 456 12.90 -9.93 21.24
N VAL A 457 13.81 -9.41 22.07
CA VAL A 457 15.06 -8.75 21.66
C VAL A 457 16.18 -9.18 22.60
N TYR A 458 17.41 -9.21 22.09
CA TYR A 458 18.60 -9.57 22.85
C TYR A 458 19.83 -8.83 22.28
N THR A 459 20.87 -8.67 23.10
CA THR A 459 22.23 -8.41 22.61
C THR A 459 23.08 -9.67 22.73
N ASP A 460 24.14 -9.77 21.93
CA ASP A 460 25.04 -10.93 21.97
C ASP A 460 25.68 -11.09 23.35
N GLU A 461 26.01 -10.00 24.06
CA GLU A 461 26.56 -10.08 25.42
C GLU A 461 25.52 -10.58 26.44
N GLU A 462 24.26 -10.18 26.31
CA GLU A 462 23.18 -10.63 27.19
C GLU A 462 22.96 -12.13 27.07
N LEU A 463 22.92 -12.64 25.83
CA LEU A 463 22.72 -14.05 25.58
C LEU A 463 23.94 -14.86 26.01
N ALA A 464 25.15 -14.40 25.71
CA ALA A 464 26.39 -15.08 26.11
C ALA A 464 26.48 -15.19 27.64
N LYS A 465 26.14 -14.11 28.35
CA LYS A 465 26.06 -14.11 29.82
C LYS A 465 24.98 -15.06 30.34
N PHE A 466 23.82 -15.12 29.69
CA PHE A 466 22.72 -16.00 30.09
C PHE A 466 23.08 -17.49 29.89
N LEU A 467 23.76 -17.83 28.79
CA LEU A 467 24.20 -19.19 28.49
C LEU A 467 25.48 -19.58 29.25
N ASN A 468 26.16 -18.62 29.88
CA ASN A 468 27.47 -18.79 30.51
C ASN A 468 28.51 -19.31 29.50
N LYS A 469 28.59 -18.61 28.37
CA LYS A 469 29.39 -18.94 27.19
C LYS A 469 30.14 -17.72 26.66
N THR A 470 31.18 -17.93 25.85
CA THR A 470 31.79 -16.80 25.12
C THR A 470 30.87 -16.33 23.98
N PRO A 471 31.05 -15.10 23.45
CA PRO A 471 30.30 -14.64 22.29
C PRO A 471 30.41 -15.59 21.08
N GLU A 472 31.59 -16.17 20.84
CA GLU A 472 31.84 -17.10 19.74
C GLU A 472 31.08 -18.42 19.95
N GLU A 473 31.17 -19.03 21.15
CA GLU A 473 30.38 -20.23 21.47
C GLU A 473 28.88 -19.96 21.40
N THR A 474 28.45 -18.75 21.77
CA THR A 474 27.06 -18.33 21.73
C THR A 474 26.55 -18.20 20.30
N PHE A 475 27.38 -17.68 19.39
CA PHE A 475 27.04 -17.58 17.97
C PHE A 475 26.84 -18.96 17.34
N GLU A 476 27.74 -19.91 17.59
CA GLU A 476 27.61 -21.30 17.10
C GLU A 476 26.34 -21.97 17.62
N ILE A 477 26.06 -21.80 18.92
CA ILE A 477 24.83 -22.31 19.55
C ILE A 477 23.58 -21.66 18.91
N LEU A 478 23.62 -20.37 18.62
CA LEU A 478 22.52 -19.66 17.96
C LEU A 478 22.31 -20.13 16.53
N HIS A 479 23.38 -20.40 15.79
CA HIS A 479 23.33 -20.92 14.43
C HIS A 479 22.62 -22.29 14.41
N GLU A 480 23.06 -23.22 15.26
CA GLU A 480 22.43 -24.54 15.41
C GLU A 480 20.96 -24.43 15.85
N TYR A 481 20.65 -23.52 16.79
CA TYR A 481 19.28 -23.33 17.26
C TYR A 481 18.34 -22.75 16.19
N ALA A 482 18.84 -21.84 15.35
CA ALA A 482 18.07 -21.28 14.24
C ALA A 482 17.76 -22.36 13.20
N ASP A 483 18.74 -23.20 12.86
CA ASP A 483 18.55 -24.32 11.93
C ASP A 483 17.61 -25.38 12.51
N PHE A 484 17.72 -25.67 13.81
CA PHE A 484 16.79 -26.57 14.50
C PHE A 484 15.33 -26.14 14.33
N LYS A 485 15.03 -24.84 14.45
CA LYS A 485 13.66 -24.33 14.27
C LYS A 485 13.15 -24.51 12.85
N LEU A 486 13.99 -24.22 11.85
CA LEU A 486 13.64 -24.41 10.45
C LEU A 486 13.42 -25.89 10.13
N GLY A 487 14.32 -26.77 10.60
CA GLY A 487 14.21 -28.22 10.39
C GLY A 487 12.93 -28.80 10.96
N ASN A 488 12.51 -28.38 12.16
CA ASN A 488 11.22 -28.83 12.73
C ASN A 488 10.03 -28.38 11.87
N LYS A 489 10.05 -27.15 11.32
CA LYS A 489 9.00 -26.69 10.41
C LYS A 489 8.93 -27.52 9.13
N ILE A 490 10.08 -27.87 8.56
CA ILE A 490 10.16 -28.74 7.38
C ILE A 490 9.61 -30.14 7.71
N LYS A 491 10.04 -30.72 8.84
CA LYS A 491 9.55 -32.01 9.33
C LYS A 491 8.02 -32.03 9.47
N ASP A 492 7.48 -31.11 10.26
CA ASP A 492 6.05 -31.00 10.54
C ASP A 492 5.26 -30.90 9.22
N CYS A 493 5.74 -30.08 8.27
CA CYS A 493 5.09 -29.92 6.98
C CYS A 493 5.09 -31.20 6.13
N ILE A 494 6.20 -31.95 6.08
CA ILE A 494 6.27 -33.23 5.36
C ILE A 494 5.34 -34.26 6.00
N GLU A 495 5.28 -34.32 7.33
CA GLU A 495 4.41 -35.24 8.06
C GLU A 495 2.92 -34.94 7.81
N GLU A 496 2.54 -33.66 7.83
CA GLU A 496 1.16 -33.21 7.63
C GLU A 496 0.68 -33.35 6.19
N LYS A 497 1.49 -32.90 5.22
CA LYS A 497 1.08 -32.76 3.81
C LYS A 497 1.67 -33.82 2.89
N GLY A 498 2.66 -34.57 3.35
CA GLY A 498 3.45 -35.49 2.52
C GLY A 498 4.49 -34.82 1.63
N LYS A 499 4.54 -33.49 1.60
CA LYS A 499 5.56 -32.67 0.97
C LYS A 499 5.65 -31.29 1.63
N CYS A 500 6.76 -30.60 1.44
CA CYS A 500 7.02 -29.26 1.93
C CYS A 500 7.74 -28.46 0.85
N GLU A 501 7.02 -27.56 0.20
CA GLU A 501 7.50 -26.72 -0.89
C GLU A 501 7.54 -25.24 -0.49
N PHE A 502 8.70 -24.59 -0.56
CA PHE A 502 8.86 -23.19 -0.15
C PHE A 502 10.01 -22.50 -0.88
N TYR A 503 10.01 -21.16 -0.82
CA TYR A 503 11.03 -20.28 -1.37
C TYR A 503 11.71 -19.53 -0.23
N ALA A 504 13.05 -19.47 -0.22
CA ALA A 504 13.85 -18.71 0.74
C ALA A 504 14.47 -17.48 0.09
N GLU A 505 14.22 -16.29 0.63
CA GLU A 505 14.85 -15.03 0.18
C GLU A 505 16.36 -15.04 0.43
N ILE A 506 17.18 -14.48 -0.48
CA ILE A 506 18.65 -14.49 -0.40
C ILE A 506 19.25 -13.29 0.34
#